data_AF-Q6X1G2-F1
#
_entry.id   AF-Q6X1G2-F1
#
_cell.length_a   1.000
_cell.length_b   1.000
_cell.length_c   1.000
_cell.angle_alpha   90.00
_cell.angle_beta   90.00
_cell.angle_gamma   90.00
#
_symmetry.space_group_name_H-M   'P 1'
#
loop_
_entity.id
_entity.type
_entity.pdbx_description
1 polymer ?
#
loop_
_entity_poly.entity_id
_entity_poly.type
_entity_poly.pdbx_seq_one_letter_code
_entity_poly.pdbx_strand_id
1 'polypeptide(L)' 'WEYQVGPSVGIDAGDHIWCSRYILERITEQAGVVLSLDPQPIEGDWNGAGCHTNY' A
#
# COMPACT_ATOMS: atom_id res chain seq x y z
N TRP A 1 -1.29 -8.15 -3.42
CA TRP A 1 -1.99 -8.19 -2.12
C TRP A 1 -2.60 -6.83 -1.86
N GLU A 2 -3.65 -6.75 -1.05
CA GLU A 2 -4.32 -5.50 -0.69
C GLU A 2 -4.72 -5.53 0.79
N TYR A 3 -4.72 -4.36 1.43
CA TYR A 3 -5.30 -4.14 2.75
C TYR A 3 -5.98 -2.76 2.76
N GLN A 4 -6.96 -2.58 3.63
CA GLN A 4 -7.72 -1.33 3.73
C GLN A 4 -7.38 -0.57 5.02
N VAL A 5 -7.37 0.76 4.92
CA VAL A 5 -7.20 1.68 6.06
C VAL A 5 -8.44 2.58 6.13
N GLY A 6 -9.08 2.60 7.29
CA GLY A 6 -10.22 3.48 7.57
C GLY A 6 -11.45 2.75 8.14
N PRO A 7 -12.56 3.46 8.34
CA PRO A 7 -12.73 4.90 8.06
C PRO A 7 -11.83 5.78 8.94
N SER A 8 -11.28 6.84 8.36
CA SER A 8 -10.42 7.84 9.04
C SER A 8 -10.94 9.24 8.70
N VAL A 9 -10.88 10.18 9.65
CA VAL A 9 -11.45 11.53 9.48
C VAL A 9 -10.40 12.52 8.99
N GLY A 10 -10.63 13.11 7.83
CA GLY A 10 -9.79 14.21 7.32
C GLY A 10 -8.31 13.82 7.21
N ILE A 11 -7.45 14.52 7.94
CA ILE A 11 -5.99 14.34 7.85
C ILE A 11 -5.53 12.95 8.32
N ASP A 12 -6.27 12.32 9.24
CA ASP A 12 -5.94 11.01 9.79
C ASP A 12 -5.89 9.92 8.70
N ALA A 13 -6.63 10.09 7.59
CA ALA A 13 -6.58 9.16 6.46
C ALA A 13 -5.18 9.11 5.83
N GLY A 14 -4.55 10.27 5.67
CA GLY A 14 -3.19 10.40 5.15
C GLY A 14 -2.15 9.89 6.16
N ASP A 15 -2.31 10.25 7.42
CA ASP A 15 -1.37 9.85 8.48
C ASP A 15 -1.35 8.33 8.64
N HIS A 16 -2.52 7.70 8.70
CA HIS A 16 -2.63 6.25 8.86
C HIS A 16 -2.07 5.47 7.66
N ILE A 17 -2.35 5.89 6.41
CA ILE A 17 -1.86 5.15 5.23
C ILE A 17 -0.33 5.24 5.07
N TRP A 18 0.27 6.35 5.48
CA TRP A 18 1.73 6.48 5.44
C TRP A 18 2.41 5.64 6.53
N CYS A 19 1.89 5.67 7.76
CA CYS A 19 2.37 4.78 8.82
C CYS A 19 2.19 3.30 8.46
N SER A 20 1.07 2.92 7.84
CA SER A 20 0.83 1.53 7.44
C SER A 20 1.81 1.06 6.36
N ARG A 21 2.11 1.91 5.37
CA ARG A 21 3.13 1.62 4.33
C ARG A 21 4.52 1.46 4.93
N TYR A 22 4.89 2.34 5.85
CA TYR A 22 6.15 2.23 6.58
C TYR A 22 6.26 0.87 7.28
N ILE A 23 5.25 0.50 8.08
CA ILE A 23 5.24 -0.78 8.79
C ILE A 23 5.32 -1.96 7.82
N LEU A 24 4.58 -1.92 6.71
CA LEU A 24 4.64 -2.97 5.69
C LEU A 24 6.05 -3.13 5.12
N GLU A 25 6.71 -2.03 4.78
CA GLU A 25 8.09 -2.05 4.27
C GLU A 25 9.08 -2.60 5.31
N ARG A 26 8.92 -2.26 6.60
CA ARG A 26 9.74 -2.82 7.69
C ARG A 26 9.56 -4.34 7.82
N ILE A 27 8.33 -4.84 7.69
CA ILE A 27 8.03 -6.28 7.72
C ILE A 27 8.67 -6.97 6.51
N THR A 28 8.56 -6.39 5.32
CA THR A 28 9.15 -6.96 4.10
C THR A 28 10.68 -6.97 4.16
N GLU A 29 11.29 -5.94 4.73
CA GLU A 29 12.73 -5.89 4.96
C GLU A 29 13.18 -7.01 5.90
N GLN A 30 12.49 -7.22 7.03
CA GLN A 30 12.79 -8.31 7.98
C GLN A 30 12.63 -9.70 7.34
N ALA A 31 11.69 -9.85 6.41
CA ALA A 31 11.47 -11.08 5.66
C ALA A 31 12.44 -11.25 4.47
N GLY A 32 13.28 -10.27 4.17
CA GLY A 32 14.22 -10.32 3.04
C GLY A 32 13.54 -10.22 1.67
N VAL A 33 12.37 -9.58 1.58
CA VAL A 33 11.61 -9.39 0.33
C VAL A 33 11.46 -7.91 -0.01
N VAL A 34 11.36 -7.60 -1.30
CA VAL A 34 11.20 -6.22 -1.79
C VAL A 34 9.71 -5.89 -1.96
N LEU A 35 9.27 -4.78 -1.39
CA LEU A 35 7.94 -4.20 -1.60
C LEU A 35 7.96 -3.29 -2.83
N SER A 36 6.92 -3.37 -3.67
CA SER A 36 6.68 -2.39 -4.74
C SER A 36 5.26 -1.82 -4.60
N LEU A 37 5.16 -0.50 -4.74
CA LEU A 37 3.91 0.24 -4.88
C LEU A 37 3.75 0.81 -6.30
N ASP A 38 4.54 0.31 -7.25
CA ASP A 38 4.40 0.63 -8.67
C ASP A 38 3.02 0.18 -9.17
N PRO A 39 2.28 1.02 -9.91
CA PRO A 39 0.96 0.65 -10.43
C PRO A 39 1.00 -0.49 -11.46
N GLN A 40 2.15 -0.76 -12.09
CA GLN A 40 2.34 -1.90 -13.00
C GLN A 40 3.77 -2.45 -12.86
N PRO A 41 4.05 -3.26 -11.82
CA PRO A 41 5.40 -3.73 -11.55
C PRO A 41 5.90 -4.80 -12.55
N ILE A 42 4.99 -5.45 -13.27
CA ILE A 42 5.29 -6.48 -14.26
C ILE A 42 4.61 -6.09 -15.58
N GLU A 43 5.40 -5.98 -16.65
CA GLU A 43 4.88 -5.69 -17.98
C GLU A 43 4.05 -6.85 -18.55
N GLY A 44 3.15 -6.54 -19.49
CA GLY A 44 2.31 -7.51 -20.19
C GLY A 44 0.89 -7.59 -19.62
N ASP A 45 0.24 -8.74 -19.84
CA ASP A 45 -1.15 -8.99 -19.45
C ASP A 45 -1.25 -9.44 -17.98
N TRP A 46 -0.78 -8.56 -17.09
CA TRP A 46 -0.89 -8.71 -15.64
C TRP A 46 -1.72 -7.55 -15.09
N ASN A 47 -2.57 -7.85 -14.11
CA ASN A 47 -3.34 -6.82 -13.41
C ASN A 47 -2.41 -5.86 -12.67
N GLY A 48 -2.69 -4.56 -12.80
CA GLY A 48 -1.98 -3.51 -12.07
C GLY A 48 -2.42 -3.38 -10.60
N ALA A 49 -1.71 -2.52 -9.86
CA ALA A 49 -2.01 -2.16 -8.48
C ALA A 49 -2.68 -0.78 -8.39
N GLY A 50 -3.71 -0.66 -7.55
CA GLY A 50 -4.46 0.57 -7.32
C GLY A 50 -4.49 0.98 -5.85
N CYS A 51 -5.08 2.15 -5.58
CA CYS A 51 -5.32 2.65 -4.23
C CYS A 51 -6.73 3.27 -4.18
N HIS A 52 -7.76 2.42 -4.25
CA HIS A 52 -9.15 2.86 -4.23
C HIS A 52 -9.47 3.62 -2.94
N THR A 53 -10.16 4.75 -3.07
CA THR A 53 -10.52 5.64 -1.95
C THR A 53 -12.05 5.76 -1.89
N ASN A 54 -12.62 5.37 -0.74
CA ASN A 54 -14.03 5.61 -0.44
C ASN A 54 -14.19 7.01 0.20
N TYR A 55 -15.28 7.70 -0.10
CA TYR A 55 -15.62 9.03 0.45
C TYR A 55 -17.10 9.09 0.83
#